data_AF-A0A2N2I407-F1
#
_entry.id   AF-A0A2N2I407-F1
#
_cell.length_a   1.000
_cell.length_b   1.000
_cell.length_c   1.000
_cell.angle_alpha   90.00
_cell.angle_beta   90.00
_cell.angle_gamma   90.00
#
_symmetry.space_group_name_H-M   'P 1'
#
loop_
_entity.id
_entity.type
_entity.pdbx_description
1 polymer ?
#
loop_
_entity_poly.entity_id
_entity_poly.type
_entity_poly.pdbx_seq_one_letter_code
_entity_poly.pdbx_strand_id
1 'polypeptide(L)'
;MRTILHAATVLSGIVFLTACGSDFDDTAPGEPGGPAGSGGAVGSGAASGASGSAPEDPGGGAGAAGSAGQGGDETDAGGPEVDASGPDAQEPDANPDSATPDAAPDQDPSCPTGWADCDEDPANGCEINMTGDPDHCGACGHACGGAHASATCEQGACVLSCDPGFDDCDGAASNGCETDLSATDNCLACGVVCGGSAHATATCGESGCGHACESGWDDCDNDPANGCEAPLQTDANHCGACGQACPTRPNASPSCEAGQCGFTCLASFEDCDGQVGNGCEANLQSSTSHCGGC
;
A
#
# COMPACT_ATOMS: atom_id res chain seq x y z
N MET A 1 3.04 42.20 -59.53
CA MET A 1 3.02 43.57 -58.98
C MET A 1 2.95 43.49 -57.47
N ARG A 2 4.08 43.64 -56.78
CA ARG A 2 4.31 44.46 -55.58
C ARG A 2 5.62 44.01 -54.94
N THR A 3 6.60 44.86 -55.19
CA THR A 3 7.95 44.93 -54.65
C THR A 3 7.89 45.31 -53.17
N ILE A 4 8.63 44.62 -52.30
CA ILE A 4 9.09 45.18 -51.02
C ILE A 4 10.60 44.94 -50.94
N LEU A 5 11.28 46.03 -50.60
CA LEU A 5 12.69 46.32 -50.78
C LEU A 5 13.42 46.18 -49.43
N HIS A 6 14.61 45.57 -49.46
CA HIS A 6 15.79 45.64 -48.57
C HIS A 6 15.69 46.19 -47.14
N ALA A 7 16.21 45.42 -46.19
CA ALA A 7 17.18 45.91 -45.20
C ALA A 7 18.09 44.74 -44.76
N ALA A 8 19.28 44.65 -45.38
CA ALA A 8 20.40 43.89 -44.85
C ALA A 8 21.09 44.76 -43.81
N THR A 9 20.96 44.40 -42.53
CA THR A 9 21.77 45.00 -41.46
C THR A 9 22.87 44.01 -41.10
N VAL A 10 24.07 44.30 -41.59
CA VAL A 10 25.32 43.68 -41.17
C VAL A 10 25.59 44.17 -39.74
N LEU A 11 25.35 43.32 -38.74
CA LEU A 11 25.88 43.51 -37.39
C LEU A 11 26.94 42.44 -37.12
N SER A 12 28.18 42.92 -37.07
CA SER A 12 29.36 42.33 -36.43
C SER A 12 29.57 40.83 -36.57
N GLY A 13 30.44 40.49 -37.52
CA GLY A 13 31.09 39.18 -37.58
C GLY A 13 31.95 38.92 -36.36
N ILE A 14 31.38 38.22 -35.38
CA ILE A 14 32.12 37.36 -34.48
C ILE A 14 31.67 35.95 -34.81
N VAL A 15 32.37 35.35 -35.78
CA VAL A 15 32.48 33.90 -35.79
C VAL A 15 33.22 33.57 -34.50
N PHE A 16 32.52 33.02 -33.50
CA PHE A 16 33.21 32.27 -32.45
C PHE A 16 33.81 31.05 -33.14
N LEU A 17 34.97 31.24 -33.79
CA LEU A 17 35.92 30.16 -33.94
C LEU A 17 36.36 29.86 -32.51
N THR A 18 35.75 28.84 -31.91
CA THR A 18 36.39 28.12 -30.81
C THR A 18 37.65 27.53 -31.42
N ALA A 19 38.73 28.32 -31.41
CA ALA A 19 40.04 27.87 -31.81
C ALA A 19 40.42 26.75 -30.84
N CYS A 20 40.55 25.53 -31.35
CA CYS A 20 41.33 24.51 -30.67
C CYS A 20 42.71 25.13 -30.43
N GLY A 21 43.05 25.31 -29.15
CA GLY A 21 44.28 25.98 -28.76
C GLY A 21 45.47 25.25 -29.37
N SER A 22 46.08 25.85 -30.38
CA SER A 22 47.49 25.61 -30.61
C SER A 22 48.24 26.27 -29.44
N ASP A 23 49.28 25.61 -28.95
CA ASP A 23 50.32 26.17 -28.09
C ASP A 23 50.08 26.10 -26.57
N PHE A 24 50.49 24.99 -25.97
CA PHE A 24 51.25 25.02 -24.72
C PHE A 24 52.44 24.05 -24.80
N ASP A 25 53.62 24.66 -24.94
CA ASP A 25 54.99 24.17 -24.87
C ASP A 25 55.24 22.70 -24.49
N ASP A 26 55.86 22.01 -25.44
CA ASP A 26 56.81 20.92 -25.25
C ASP A 26 58.00 21.44 -24.42
N THR A 27 57.98 21.20 -23.09
CA THR A 27 59.19 21.32 -22.27
C THR A 27 59.27 20.13 -21.32
N ALA A 28 59.94 19.07 -21.78
CA ALA A 28 60.57 18.10 -20.90
C ALA A 28 61.57 18.80 -19.97
N PRO A 29 61.67 18.37 -18.69
CA PRO A 29 62.94 17.79 -18.29
C PRO A 29 62.81 16.60 -17.32
N GLY A 30 63.63 15.57 -17.58
CA GLY A 30 64.43 14.89 -16.56
C GLY A 30 63.74 13.90 -15.62
N GLU A 31 64.08 12.62 -15.80
CA GLU A 31 64.00 11.59 -14.75
C GLU A 31 64.81 12.00 -13.48
N PRO A 32 64.51 11.39 -12.32
CA PRO A 32 65.37 10.27 -11.92
C PRO A 32 64.65 9.12 -11.18
N GLY A 33 64.93 7.89 -11.63
CA GLY A 33 65.54 6.82 -10.82
C GLY A 33 64.85 6.25 -9.56
N GLY A 34 64.34 5.01 -9.71
CA GLY A 34 64.58 3.89 -8.78
C GLY A 34 63.41 3.41 -7.90
N PRO A 35 63.49 2.22 -7.27
CA PRO A 35 64.04 0.95 -7.76
C PRO A 35 63.03 -0.22 -7.70
N ALA A 36 63.41 -1.31 -8.36
CA ALA A 36 62.73 -2.60 -8.39
C ALA A 36 62.69 -3.32 -7.03
N GLY A 37 61.56 -3.95 -6.73
CA GLY A 37 61.36 -4.88 -5.61
C GLY A 37 60.71 -6.18 -6.08
N SER A 38 61.48 -7.27 -5.96
CA SER A 38 61.16 -8.65 -6.32
C SER A 38 60.60 -9.47 -5.14
N GLY A 39 59.78 -10.48 -5.45
CA GLY A 39 59.50 -11.66 -4.60
C GLY A 39 58.15 -11.58 -3.87
N GLY A 40 57.37 -12.65 -3.69
CA GLY A 40 57.56 -14.06 -3.97
C GLY A 40 56.25 -14.82 -3.68
N ALA A 41 56.14 -16.04 -4.20
CA ALA A 41 55.02 -16.96 -4.00
C ALA A 41 55.01 -17.61 -2.62
N VAL A 42 53.81 -17.89 -2.09
CA VAL A 42 53.34 -19.04 -1.25
C VAL A 42 51.89 -18.70 -0.86
N GLY A 43 50.90 -19.57 -0.68
CA GLY A 43 50.80 -21.01 -0.60
C GLY A 43 49.39 -21.34 -0.10
N SER A 44 48.83 -22.47 -0.51
CA SER A 44 47.55 -23.01 -0.08
C SER A 44 47.48 -23.23 1.44
N GLY A 45 46.31 -23.03 2.04
CA GLY A 45 46.06 -23.39 3.44
C GLY A 45 44.57 -23.38 3.79
N ALA A 46 43.96 -24.55 3.77
CA ALA A 46 42.67 -24.82 4.41
C ALA A 46 42.84 -24.88 5.93
N ALA A 47 41.86 -24.37 6.69
CA ALA A 47 41.65 -24.78 8.08
C ALA A 47 40.19 -24.57 8.48
N SER A 48 39.52 -25.68 8.71
CA SER A 48 38.29 -25.84 9.48
C SER A 48 38.52 -25.44 10.94
N GLY A 49 37.50 -24.89 11.60
CA GLY A 49 37.53 -24.66 13.05
C GLY A 49 36.16 -24.28 13.58
N ALA A 50 35.45 -25.26 14.11
CA ALA A 50 34.24 -25.10 14.91
C ALA A 50 34.58 -25.15 16.40
N SER A 51 33.97 -24.27 17.21
CA SER A 51 33.63 -24.44 18.64
C SER A 51 32.98 -23.13 19.13
N GLY A 52 31.72 -23.18 19.61
CA GLY A 52 31.38 -23.13 21.05
C GLY A 52 31.41 -21.68 21.57
N SER A 53 30.38 -21.07 22.17
CA SER A 53 29.35 -21.56 23.08
C SER A 53 28.23 -20.51 23.22
N ALA A 54 27.02 -20.97 23.56
CA ALA A 54 25.87 -20.17 24.04
C ALA A 54 26.08 -19.67 25.50
N PRO A 55 25.04 -19.22 26.22
CA PRO A 55 24.21 -18.01 26.06
C PRO A 55 24.26 -17.13 27.33
N GLU A 56 23.86 -15.85 27.26
CA GLU A 56 23.46 -15.09 28.45
C GLU A 56 22.22 -14.22 28.14
N ASP A 57 21.06 -14.72 28.58
CA ASP A 57 19.91 -13.94 29.02
C ASP A 57 20.10 -13.70 30.53
N PRO A 58 19.88 -12.47 31.04
CA PRO A 58 18.70 -12.34 31.88
C PRO A 58 17.99 -10.98 31.72
N GLY A 59 16.71 -11.04 31.41
CA GLY A 59 15.69 -10.73 32.40
C GLY A 59 15.14 -9.30 32.44
N GLY A 60 13.84 -9.21 32.15
CA GLY A 60 12.87 -8.70 33.12
C GLY A 60 12.46 -7.23 33.05
N GLY A 61 11.15 -7.01 33.08
CA GLY A 61 10.59 -5.86 33.80
C GLY A 61 9.56 -5.01 33.05
N ALA A 62 8.30 -5.39 33.24
CA ALA A 62 7.10 -4.56 33.38
C ALA A 62 7.19 -3.03 33.22
N GLY A 63 6.20 -2.47 32.52
CA GLY A 63 5.92 -1.02 32.55
C GLY A 63 4.56 -0.68 31.96
N ALA A 64 3.49 -0.93 32.71
CA ALA A 64 2.19 -0.32 32.49
C ALA A 64 2.30 1.21 32.66
N ALA A 65 1.79 1.97 31.69
CA ALA A 65 1.53 3.39 31.84
C ALA A 65 0.02 3.60 31.83
N GLY A 66 -0.53 3.79 33.04
CA GLY A 66 -1.83 4.43 33.22
C GLY A 66 -1.71 5.93 33.01
N SER A 67 -2.73 6.53 32.40
CA SER A 67 -2.95 7.96 32.43
C SER A 67 -4.16 8.25 33.31
N ALA A 68 -3.88 8.80 34.49
CA ALA A 68 -4.87 9.43 35.34
C ALA A 68 -4.94 10.94 35.02
N GLY A 69 -6.16 11.41 34.74
CA GLY A 69 -6.76 12.61 35.33
C GLY A 69 -6.15 13.99 35.06
N GLN A 70 -6.95 14.85 34.42
CA GLN A 70 -7.28 16.26 34.71
C GLN A 70 -8.09 16.76 33.50
N GLY A 71 -9.29 17.35 33.57
CA GLY A 71 -9.90 18.14 34.63
C GLY A 71 -10.13 19.56 34.10
N GLY A 72 -11.39 19.86 33.71
CA GLY A 72 -11.99 21.20 33.69
C GLY A 72 -11.68 22.14 32.53
N ASP A 73 -12.70 22.45 31.70
CA ASP A 73 -13.21 23.81 31.50
C ASP A 73 -14.42 23.73 30.53
N GLU A 74 -15.63 23.66 31.09
CA GLU A 74 -16.86 23.84 30.30
C GLU A 74 -17.38 25.25 30.58
N THR A 75 -17.16 26.14 29.61
CA THR A 75 -17.73 27.48 29.62
C THR A 75 -19.11 27.48 28.98
N ASP A 76 -20.08 27.66 29.87
CA ASP A 76 -21.43 28.18 29.69
C ASP A 76 -21.54 29.28 28.62
N ALA A 77 -22.43 29.06 27.64
CA ALA A 77 -23.06 30.13 26.87
C ALA A 77 -24.49 29.70 26.49
N GLY A 78 -25.46 30.27 27.20
CA GLY A 78 -26.88 29.97 27.10
C GLY A 78 -27.55 30.14 25.74
N GLY A 79 -28.59 29.32 25.55
CA GLY A 79 -29.65 29.48 24.55
C GLY A 79 -31.01 29.28 25.25
N PRO A 80 -32.08 30.00 24.83
CA PRO A 80 -33.24 30.22 25.67
C PRO A 80 -34.22 29.03 25.71
N GLU A 81 -34.64 28.71 26.92
CA GLU A 81 -35.73 27.80 27.29
C GLU A 81 -37.04 28.28 26.64
N VAL A 82 -37.69 27.44 25.82
CA VAL A 82 -39.09 27.64 25.43
C VAL A 82 -39.97 26.83 26.37
N ASP A 83 -40.63 27.55 27.28
CA ASP A 83 -41.75 27.08 28.09
C ASP A 83 -42.95 26.82 27.17
N ALA A 84 -43.36 25.55 27.09
CA ALA A 84 -44.61 25.13 26.48
C ALA A 84 -45.45 24.36 27.50
N SER A 85 -45.96 25.08 28.49
CA SER A 85 -47.09 24.65 29.30
C SER A 85 -48.41 24.99 28.60
N GLY A 86 -49.15 23.97 28.16
CA GLY A 86 -50.55 24.08 27.72
C GLY A 86 -51.21 22.70 27.55
N PRO A 87 -52.50 22.52 27.90
CA PRO A 87 -52.98 21.34 28.61
C PRO A 87 -53.84 20.37 27.75
N ASP A 88 -53.96 19.15 28.25
CA ASP A 88 -55.07 18.20 28.08
C ASP A 88 -55.57 17.89 26.65
N ALA A 89 -54.99 16.85 26.05
CA ALA A 89 -55.74 15.92 25.21
C ALA A 89 -55.74 14.56 25.92
N GLN A 90 -56.79 14.34 26.68
CA GLN A 90 -57.15 13.06 27.26
C GLN A 90 -57.81 12.23 26.16
N GLU A 91 -57.15 11.16 25.71
CA GLU A 91 -57.82 10.02 25.09
C GLU A 91 -57.44 8.76 25.89
N PRO A 92 -58.40 7.86 26.14
CA PRO A 92 -58.36 6.89 27.24
C PRO A 92 -57.96 5.48 26.77
N ASP A 93 -57.69 4.63 27.76
CA ASP A 93 -57.51 3.17 27.66
C ASP A 93 -56.08 2.66 27.36
N ALA A 94 -55.12 3.12 28.17
CA ALA A 94 -53.96 2.29 28.51
C ALA A 94 -54.34 1.32 29.64
N ASN A 95 -54.45 0.04 29.32
CA ASN A 95 -54.34 -1.04 30.30
C ASN A 95 -52.87 -1.07 30.80
N PRO A 96 -52.56 -0.81 32.08
CA PRO A 96 -51.18 -0.62 32.52
C PRO A 96 -50.48 -1.92 32.97
N ASP A 97 -51.05 -3.11 32.77
CA ASP A 97 -50.49 -4.36 33.31
C ASP A 97 -49.59 -5.17 32.36
N SER A 98 -48.87 -4.53 31.43
CA SER A 98 -47.81 -5.20 30.66
C SER A 98 -46.74 -4.22 30.17
N ALA A 99 -46.02 -3.62 31.13
CA ALA A 99 -44.79 -2.88 30.84
C ALA A 99 -43.62 -3.56 31.55
N THR A 100 -43.23 -4.74 31.08
CA THR A 100 -41.84 -5.18 31.19
C THR A 100 -41.10 -4.64 29.97
N PRO A 101 -40.06 -3.80 30.12
CA PRO A 101 -39.41 -3.11 29.00
C PRO A 101 -38.62 -3.98 28.01
N ASP A 102 -38.56 -5.30 28.16
CA ASP A 102 -37.64 -6.15 27.37
C ASP A 102 -38.26 -7.47 26.84
N ALA A 103 -39.59 -7.61 26.80
CA ALA A 103 -40.23 -8.77 26.15
C ALA A 103 -40.58 -8.44 24.70
N ALA A 104 -40.02 -9.19 23.75
CA ALA A 104 -40.37 -9.13 22.34
C ALA A 104 -41.92 -9.24 22.17
N PRO A 105 -42.52 -8.54 21.19
CA PRO A 105 -43.97 -8.35 21.07
C PRO A 105 -44.81 -9.63 20.87
N ASP A 106 -44.18 -10.81 20.75
CA ASP A 106 -44.86 -12.07 20.39
C ASP A 106 -44.92 -13.09 21.53
N GLN A 107 -44.55 -12.72 22.76
CA GLN A 107 -44.60 -13.64 23.91
C GLN A 107 -45.97 -13.56 24.60
N ASP A 108 -46.95 -14.35 24.16
CA ASP A 108 -48.16 -14.57 24.97
C ASP A 108 -47.73 -15.15 26.34
N PRO A 109 -48.01 -14.47 27.47
CA PRO A 109 -47.65 -14.98 28.80
C PRO A 109 -48.33 -16.30 29.18
N SER A 110 -49.31 -16.76 28.39
CA SER A 110 -49.93 -18.09 28.52
C SER A 110 -49.03 -19.21 27.99
N CYS A 111 -48.03 -18.89 27.16
CA CYS A 111 -47.15 -19.88 26.54
C CYS A 111 -46.04 -20.40 27.47
N PRO A 112 -45.68 -21.70 27.36
CA PRO A 112 -44.49 -22.22 28.01
C PRO A 112 -43.24 -21.45 27.54
N THR A 113 -42.27 -21.26 28.45
CA THR A 113 -41.02 -20.58 28.12
C THR A 113 -40.38 -21.15 26.84
N GLY A 114 -40.09 -20.28 25.88
CA GLY A 114 -39.49 -20.64 24.59
C GLY A 114 -40.48 -20.99 23.48
N TRP A 115 -41.78 -20.93 23.74
CA TRP A 115 -42.84 -21.13 22.76
C TRP A 115 -43.65 -19.84 22.56
N ALA A 116 -44.13 -19.61 21.34
CA ALA A 116 -45.00 -18.49 20.99
C ALA A 116 -46.22 -18.94 20.20
N ASP A 117 -47.28 -18.14 20.33
CA ASP A 117 -48.44 -18.10 19.44
C ASP A 117 -48.16 -16.99 18.40
N CYS A 118 -47.71 -17.38 17.21
CA CYS A 118 -47.25 -16.44 16.17
C CYS A 118 -48.36 -16.02 15.21
N ASP A 119 -49.47 -16.75 15.17
CA ASP A 119 -50.64 -16.42 14.35
C ASP A 119 -51.82 -15.80 15.13
N GLU A 120 -51.67 -15.67 16.45
CA GLU A 120 -52.65 -15.15 17.40
C GLU A 120 -53.99 -15.92 17.37
N ASP A 121 -54.00 -17.18 16.91
CA ASP A 121 -55.19 -18.03 16.91
C ASP A 121 -55.30 -18.83 18.22
N PRO A 122 -56.19 -18.44 19.15
CA PRO A 122 -56.35 -19.16 20.41
C PRO A 122 -56.82 -20.62 20.24
N ALA A 123 -57.20 -21.04 19.03
CA ALA A 123 -57.56 -22.42 18.73
C ALA A 123 -56.37 -23.38 18.58
N ASN A 124 -55.19 -22.90 18.18
CA ASN A 124 -53.98 -23.72 17.98
C ASN A 124 -52.92 -23.51 19.07
N GLY A 125 -52.96 -22.39 19.80
CA GLY A 125 -52.18 -22.17 21.02
C GLY A 125 -50.73 -21.76 20.72
N CYS A 126 -49.74 -22.35 21.42
CA CYS A 126 -48.32 -22.01 21.24
C CYS A 126 -47.66 -22.98 20.27
N GLU A 127 -47.70 -22.67 18.99
CA GLU A 127 -47.34 -23.56 17.88
C GLU A 127 -45.86 -23.50 17.48
N ILE A 128 -45.15 -22.42 17.82
CA ILE A 128 -43.76 -22.19 17.39
C ILE A 128 -42.77 -22.32 18.54
N ASN A 129 -41.68 -23.07 18.31
CA ASN A 129 -40.55 -23.17 19.25
C ASN A 129 -39.44 -22.19 18.87
N MET A 130 -39.41 -21.03 19.52
CA MET A 130 -38.42 -19.99 19.23
C MET A 130 -37.01 -20.30 19.76
N THR A 131 -36.83 -21.37 20.51
CA THR A 131 -35.51 -21.72 21.06
C THR A 131 -34.69 -22.64 20.16
N GLY A 132 -35.32 -23.23 19.14
CA GLY A 132 -34.69 -24.20 18.26
C GLY A 132 -35.17 -24.19 16.82
N ASP A 133 -36.21 -23.41 16.49
CA ASP A 133 -36.64 -23.21 15.11
C ASP A 133 -35.81 -22.09 14.45
N PRO A 134 -34.97 -22.39 13.43
CA PRO A 134 -34.21 -21.37 12.71
C PRO A 134 -35.09 -20.39 11.95
N ASP A 135 -36.35 -20.69 11.62
CA ASP A 135 -37.24 -19.75 10.95
C ASP A 135 -37.96 -18.78 11.92
N HIS A 136 -37.85 -19.03 13.24
CA HIS A 136 -38.53 -18.27 14.30
C HIS A 136 -37.63 -18.08 15.53
N CYS A 137 -36.33 -17.86 15.36
CA CYS A 137 -35.39 -17.92 16.46
C CYS A 137 -35.47 -16.70 17.36
N GLY A 138 -35.83 -16.87 18.63
CA GLY A 138 -35.99 -15.80 19.61
C GLY A 138 -37.28 -14.97 19.45
N ALA A 139 -37.87 -14.91 18.26
CA ALA A 139 -39.14 -14.22 17.98
C ALA A 139 -39.85 -14.81 16.75
N CYS A 140 -41.14 -14.51 16.60
CA CYS A 140 -41.93 -14.96 15.46
C CYS A 140 -41.40 -14.36 14.14
N GLY A 141 -41.15 -15.22 13.14
CA GLY A 141 -40.64 -14.81 11.83
C GLY A 141 -39.19 -14.32 11.84
N HIS A 142 -38.46 -14.44 12.95
CA HIS A 142 -37.04 -14.13 13.03
C HIS A 142 -36.21 -15.28 12.45
N ALA A 143 -36.16 -15.34 11.12
CA ALA A 143 -35.39 -16.35 10.41
C ALA A 143 -33.88 -16.09 10.51
N CYS A 144 -33.13 -17.14 10.80
CA CYS A 144 -31.68 -17.19 10.78
C CYS A 144 -31.16 -17.66 9.41
N GLY A 145 -29.98 -17.19 9.04
CA GLY A 145 -29.27 -17.59 7.84
C GLY A 145 -29.42 -16.59 6.70
N GLY A 146 -28.95 -16.99 5.52
CA GLY A 146 -28.92 -16.12 4.36
C GLY A 146 -27.88 -16.60 3.35
N ALA A 147 -27.30 -15.67 2.59
CA ALA A 147 -26.29 -16.03 1.61
C ALA A 147 -25.05 -16.60 2.31
N HIS A 148 -24.45 -17.65 1.72
CA HIS A 148 -23.17 -18.22 2.18
C HIS A 148 -23.13 -18.67 3.65
N ALA A 149 -24.29 -18.98 4.23
CA ALA A 149 -24.39 -19.38 5.62
C ALA A 149 -25.33 -20.58 5.79
N SER A 150 -24.92 -21.48 6.69
CA SER A 150 -25.83 -22.39 7.37
C SER A 150 -26.15 -21.84 8.74
N ALA A 151 -27.39 -21.96 9.19
CA ALA A 151 -27.83 -21.39 10.46
C ALA A 151 -28.54 -22.41 11.34
N THR A 152 -28.29 -22.32 12.64
CA THR A 152 -29.04 -23.03 13.67
C THR A 152 -29.61 -22.03 14.67
N CYS A 153 -30.70 -22.41 15.33
CA CYS A 153 -31.21 -21.67 16.48
C CYS A 153 -30.77 -22.39 17.76
N GLU A 154 -29.99 -21.72 18.60
CA GLU A 154 -29.52 -22.26 19.87
C GLU A 154 -29.98 -21.35 21.01
N GLN A 155 -30.93 -21.84 21.81
CA GLN A 155 -31.50 -21.10 22.95
C GLN A 155 -32.09 -19.74 22.55
N GLY A 156 -32.67 -19.66 21.34
CA GLY A 156 -33.28 -18.44 20.83
C GLY A 156 -32.30 -17.42 20.26
N ALA A 157 -31.04 -17.81 20.06
CA ALA A 157 -30.07 -17.03 19.32
C ALA A 157 -29.69 -17.74 18.01
N CYS A 158 -29.64 -16.99 16.92
CA CYS A 158 -29.10 -17.47 15.66
C CYS A 158 -27.60 -17.73 15.81
N VAL A 159 -27.17 -18.91 15.37
CA VAL A 159 -25.77 -19.28 15.25
C VAL A 159 -25.48 -19.55 13.78
N LEU A 160 -24.60 -18.75 13.20
CA LEU A 160 -24.18 -18.91 11.81
C LEU A 160 -22.91 -19.76 11.70
N SER A 161 -22.86 -20.55 10.63
CA SER A 161 -21.66 -21.19 10.14
C SER A 161 -21.50 -20.82 8.67
N CYS A 162 -20.55 -19.92 8.41
CA CYS A 162 -20.24 -19.39 7.09
C CYS A 162 -19.57 -20.43 6.18
N ASP A 163 -19.83 -20.32 4.89
CA ASP A 163 -19.04 -20.99 3.86
C ASP A 163 -17.58 -20.47 3.88
N PRO A 164 -16.59 -21.29 3.50
CA PRO A 164 -15.20 -20.84 3.47
C PRO A 164 -15.01 -19.58 2.62
N GLY A 165 -14.35 -18.57 3.18
CA GLY A 165 -14.10 -17.29 2.51
C GLY A 165 -15.21 -16.25 2.67
N PHE A 166 -16.24 -16.53 3.47
CA PHE A 166 -17.30 -15.57 3.79
C PHE A 166 -17.39 -15.31 5.30
N ASP A 167 -17.88 -14.13 5.67
CA ASP A 167 -18.10 -13.73 7.07
C ASP A 167 -19.35 -12.85 7.21
N ASP A 168 -19.87 -12.79 8.43
CA ASP A 168 -20.96 -11.92 8.87
C ASP A 168 -20.36 -10.62 9.44
N CYS A 169 -20.23 -9.61 8.60
CA CYS A 169 -19.51 -8.38 8.94
C CYS A 169 -20.42 -7.28 9.50
N ASP A 170 -21.73 -7.34 9.23
CA ASP A 170 -22.72 -6.44 9.85
C ASP A 170 -23.32 -7.00 11.15
N GLY A 171 -23.06 -8.28 11.45
CA GLY A 171 -23.55 -8.99 12.63
C GLY A 171 -25.02 -9.40 12.53
N ALA A 172 -25.63 -9.29 11.36
CA ALA A 172 -27.04 -9.54 11.14
C ALA A 172 -27.26 -10.97 10.66
N ALA A 173 -27.42 -11.88 11.63
CA ALA A 173 -27.62 -13.30 11.32
C ALA A 173 -28.79 -13.66 10.39
N SER A 174 -29.70 -12.71 10.10
CA SER A 174 -30.82 -12.87 9.17
C SER A 174 -30.50 -12.62 7.70
N ASN A 175 -29.30 -12.13 7.36
CA ASN A 175 -28.86 -11.96 5.97
C ASN A 175 -27.68 -12.88 5.58
N GLY A 176 -27.09 -13.59 6.55
CA GLY A 176 -26.14 -14.67 6.36
C GLY A 176 -24.69 -14.23 6.59
N CYS A 177 -23.77 -14.75 5.78
CA CYS A 177 -22.37 -14.34 5.76
C CYS A 177 -22.13 -13.59 4.45
N GLU A 178 -22.59 -12.35 4.44
CA GLU A 178 -22.79 -11.51 3.28
C GLU A 178 -21.48 -10.99 2.66
N THR A 179 -20.36 -11.14 3.36
CA THR A 179 -19.10 -10.52 2.97
C THR A 179 -18.08 -11.54 2.44
N ASP A 180 -17.62 -11.34 1.21
CA ASP A 180 -16.53 -12.09 0.59
C ASP A 180 -15.16 -11.63 1.13
N LEU A 181 -14.47 -12.49 1.87
CA LEU A 181 -13.16 -12.24 2.48
C LEU A 181 -11.98 -12.34 1.50
N SER A 182 -12.23 -12.69 0.24
CA SER A 182 -11.24 -12.60 -0.84
C SER A 182 -11.27 -11.23 -1.54
N ALA A 183 -12.25 -10.39 -1.22
CA ALA A 183 -12.33 -9.03 -1.74
C ALA A 183 -11.25 -8.14 -1.11
N THR A 184 -10.74 -7.18 -1.88
CA THR A 184 -9.75 -6.21 -1.40
C THR A 184 -10.29 -5.32 -0.29
N ASP A 185 -11.61 -5.17 -0.15
CA ASP A 185 -12.21 -4.31 0.88
C ASP A 185 -12.52 -5.06 2.18
N ASN A 186 -12.35 -6.39 2.23
CA ASN A 186 -12.58 -7.24 3.40
C ASN A 186 -11.55 -8.39 3.46
N CYS A 187 -10.29 -8.10 3.13
CA CYS A 187 -9.30 -9.13 2.88
C CYS A 187 -8.97 -9.95 4.15
N LEU A 188 -9.35 -11.22 4.13
CA LEU A 188 -9.22 -12.20 5.22
C LEU A 188 -9.97 -11.88 6.52
N ALA A 189 -10.53 -10.68 6.67
CA ALA A 189 -11.42 -10.31 7.76
C ALA A 189 -12.24 -9.06 7.40
N CYS A 190 -13.38 -8.90 8.06
CA CYS A 190 -14.26 -7.75 7.95
C CYS A 190 -13.51 -6.41 8.11
N GLY A 191 -13.68 -5.52 7.13
CA GLY A 191 -13.11 -4.17 7.17
C GLY A 191 -11.60 -4.09 6.94
N VAL A 192 -10.92 -5.19 6.62
CA VAL A 192 -9.52 -5.17 6.20
C VAL A 192 -9.44 -4.73 4.75
N VAL A 193 -9.22 -3.43 4.54
CA VAL A 193 -9.10 -2.84 3.21
C VAL A 193 -7.64 -2.84 2.75
N CYS A 194 -7.37 -3.47 1.61
CA CYS A 194 -6.11 -3.40 0.91
C CYS A 194 -6.02 -2.10 0.11
N GLY A 195 -5.18 -1.18 0.58
CA GLY A 195 -4.92 0.09 -0.11
C GLY A 195 -4.22 -0.14 -1.45
N GLY A 196 -4.59 0.67 -2.44
CA GLY A 196 -3.81 0.83 -3.67
C GLY A 196 -2.71 1.87 -3.47
N SER A 197 -1.55 1.61 -4.05
CA SER A 197 -0.40 2.53 -4.08
C SER A 197 -0.12 2.96 -5.52
N ALA A 198 0.79 3.91 -5.72
CA ALA A 198 1.15 4.33 -7.08
C ALA A 198 1.66 3.14 -7.89
N HIS A 199 1.20 3.04 -9.14
CA HIS A 199 1.58 1.98 -10.08
C HIS A 199 1.33 0.55 -9.60
N ALA A 200 0.42 0.38 -8.64
CA ALA A 200 0.11 -0.89 -8.00
C ALA A 200 -1.41 -1.09 -7.93
N THR A 201 -1.86 -2.29 -8.30
CA THR A 201 -3.25 -2.73 -8.08
C THR A 201 -3.29 -3.59 -6.83
N ALA A 202 -4.12 -3.22 -5.86
CA ALA A 202 -4.30 -4.00 -4.63
C ALA A 202 -4.82 -5.41 -4.94
N THR A 203 -4.32 -6.39 -4.19
CA THR A 203 -4.75 -7.79 -4.28
C THR A 203 -4.98 -8.34 -2.88
N CYS A 204 -5.95 -9.25 -2.74
CA CYS A 204 -6.10 -10.05 -1.54
C CYS A 204 -5.67 -11.49 -1.83
N GLY A 205 -4.69 -11.98 -1.08
CA GLY A 205 -4.18 -13.34 -1.20
C GLY A 205 -4.22 -14.11 0.12
N GLU A 206 -3.72 -15.35 0.11
CA GLU A 206 -3.71 -16.23 1.30
C GLU A 206 -2.93 -15.65 2.49
N SER A 207 -1.96 -14.77 2.21
CA SER A 207 -1.14 -14.10 3.23
C SER A 207 -1.62 -12.69 3.60
N GLY A 208 -2.78 -12.27 3.09
CA GLY A 208 -3.37 -10.96 3.34
C GLY A 208 -3.24 -10.01 2.15
N CYS A 209 -3.20 -8.71 2.44
CA CYS A 209 -3.06 -7.68 1.43
C CYS A 209 -1.71 -7.77 0.72
N GLY A 210 -1.76 -7.74 -0.60
CA GLY A 210 -0.61 -7.59 -1.47
C GLY A 210 -0.95 -6.60 -2.58
N HIS A 211 -0.07 -6.53 -3.57
CA HIS A 211 -0.31 -5.74 -4.76
C HIS A 211 0.35 -6.38 -5.99
N ALA A 212 -0.14 -6.01 -7.16
CA ALA A 212 0.44 -6.35 -8.45
C ALA A 212 0.89 -5.07 -9.15
N CYS A 213 2.13 -5.05 -9.62
CA CYS A 213 2.67 -3.90 -10.33
C CYS A 213 2.09 -3.74 -11.73
N GLU A 214 1.84 -2.49 -12.11
CA GLU A 214 1.57 -2.12 -13.49
C GLU A 214 2.75 -2.53 -14.39
N SER A 215 2.47 -2.78 -15.67
CA SER A 215 3.52 -3.18 -16.60
C SER A 215 4.62 -2.12 -16.70
N GLY A 216 5.88 -2.54 -16.49
CA GLY A 216 7.05 -1.66 -16.51
C GLY A 216 7.39 -1.03 -15.16
N TRP A 217 6.66 -1.38 -14.10
CA TRP A 217 6.97 -1.03 -12.72
C TRP A 217 7.28 -2.28 -11.90
N ASP A 218 8.03 -2.10 -10.83
CA ASP A 218 8.40 -3.16 -9.89
C ASP A 218 8.45 -2.60 -8.47
N ASP A 219 8.23 -3.48 -7.50
CA ASP A 219 8.38 -3.20 -6.06
C ASP A 219 9.76 -3.68 -5.62
N CYS A 220 10.70 -2.75 -5.43
CA CYS A 220 12.10 -3.08 -5.19
C CYS A 220 12.48 -3.13 -3.72
N ASP A 221 11.69 -2.53 -2.84
CA ASP A 221 11.90 -2.56 -1.39
C ASP A 221 10.94 -3.50 -0.63
N ASN A 222 9.94 -4.04 -1.31
CA ASN A 222 8.86 -4.88 -0.77
C ASN A 222 8.01 -4.16 0.29
N ASP A 223 7.94 -2.83 0.23
CA ASP A 223 7.09 -2.03 1.11
C ASP A 223 5.70 -1.81 0.47
N PRO A 224 4.66 -2.51 0.93
CA PRO A 224 3.31 -2.34 0.39
C PRO A 224 2.77 -0.90 0.57
N ALA A 225 3.36 -0.10 1.47
CA ALA A 225 2.94 1.27 1.72
C ALA A 225 3.31 2.25 0.60
N ASN A 226 4.34 1.99 -0.19
CA ASN A 226 4.76 2.86 -1.29
C ASN A 226 4.46 2.27 -2.69
N GLY A 227 4.17 0.97 -2.77
CA GLY A 227 3.71 0.32 -3.99
C GLY A 227 4.86 -0.02 -4.93
N CYS A 228 4.62 0.09 -6.24
CA CYS A 228 5.63 -0.24 -7.24
C CYS A 228 6.38 1.05 -7.61
N GLU A 229 7.46 1.29 -6.90
CA GLU A 229 8.19 2.55 -6.87
C GLU A 229 9.24 2.69 -7.98
N ALA A 230 9.60 1.58 -8.65
CA ALA A 230 10.68 1.57 -9.64
C ALA A 230 10.18 1.46 -11.09
N PRO A 231 10.34 2.50 -11.94
CA PRO A 231 10.01 2.42 -13.36
C PRO A 231 11.13 1.74 -14.14
N LEU A 232 10.96 0.45 -14.45
CA LEU A 232 11.98 -0.40 -15.07
C LEU A 232 12.36 0.01 -16.50
N GLN A 233 11.55 0.82 -17.18
CA GLN A 233 11.81 1.21 -18.57
C GLN A 233 12.65 2.47 -18.72
N THR A 234 12.75 3.27 -17.66
CA THR A 234 13.31 4.63 -17.72
C THR A 234 14.24 4.97 -16.57
N ASP A 235 14.17 4.25 -15.45
CA ASP A 235 15.10 4.46 -14.35
C ASP A 235 16.43 3.78 -14.63
N ALA A 236 17.50 4.57 -14.71
CA ALA A 236 18.85 4.07 -14.86
C ALA A 236 19.34 3.26 -13.65
N ASN A 237 18.71 3.34 -12.47
CA ASN A 237 19.07 2.56 -11.29
C ASN A 237 18.35 1.21 -11.19
N HIS A 238 17.24 1.05 -11.92
CA HIS A 238 16.38 -0.15 -11.90
C HIS A 238 16.07 -0.61 -13.34
N CYS A 239 17.02 -0.47 -14.26
CA CYS A 239 16.75 -0.61 -15.68
C CYS A 239 16.55 -2.07 -16.09
N GLY A 240 15.31 -2.45 -16.39
CA GLY A 240 14.91 -3.81 -16.76
C GLY A 240 14.63 -4.74 -15.58
N ALA A 241 15.16 -4.46 -14.39
CA ALA A 241 14.87 -5.16 -13.14
C ALA A 241 15.28 -4.32 -11.91
N CYS A 242 14.70 -4.63 -10.75
CA CYS A 242 15.10 -4.03 -9.48
C CYS A 242 16.61 -4.11 -9.21
N GLY A 243 17.21 -2.96 -8.86
CA GLY A 243 18.63 -2.85 -8.56
C GLY A 243 19.56 -3.03 -9.76
N GLN A 244 19.03 -3.19 -10.98
CA GLN A 244 19.82 -3.26 -12.19
C GLN A 244 20.25 -1.86 -12.64
N ALA A 245 21.22 -1.29 -11.92
CA ALA A 245 21.77 0.00 -12.25
C ALA A 245 22.61 -0.07 -13.53
N CYS A 246 22.42 0.91 -14.42
CA CYS A 246 23.14 1.00 -15.67
C CYS A 246 24.62 1.34 -15.45
N PRO A 247 25.54 0.70 -16.19
CA PRO A 247 26.97 0.93 -16.01
C PRO A 247 27.35 2.40 -16.20
N THR A 248 28.11 2.93 -15.27
CA THR A 248 28.75 4.23 -15.43
C THR A 248 29.91 4.10 -16.43
N ARG A 249 30.08 5.12 -17.26
CA ARG A 249 31.10 5.16 -18.31
C ARG A 249 31.83 6.50 -18.29
N PRO A 250 33.11 6.55 -18.70
CA PRO A 250 33.85 7.80 -18.80
C PRO A 250 33.13 8.83 -19.68
N ASN A 251 33.02 10.06 -19.17
CA ASN A 251 32.41 11.22 -19.84
C ASN A 251 30.99 10.97 -20.40
N ALA A 252 30.23 10.08 -19.78
CA ALA A 252 28.87 9.75 -20.18
C ALA A 252 27.91 9.70 -18.99
N SER A 253 26.64 9.99 -19.24
CA SER A 253 25.54 9.80 -18.30
C SER A 253 24.80 8.50 -18.66
N PRO A 254 24.58 7.58 -17.71
CA PRO A 254 23.80 6.36 -17.98
C PRO A 254 22.34 6.71 -18.29
N SER A 255 21.72 5.96 -19.19
CA SER A 255 20.30 6.09 -19.52
C SER A 255 19.63 4.72 -19.53
N CYS A 256 18.32 4.69 -19.31
CA CYS A 256 17.50 3.51 -19.50
C CYS A 256 16.43 3.81 -20.54
N GLU A 257 16.39 3.00 -21.60
CA GLU A 257 15.36 3.11 -22.63
C GLU A 257 14.77 1.72 -22.89
N ALA A 258 13.45 1.59 -22.70
CA ALA A 258 12.73 0.32 -22.88
C ALA A 258 13.36 -0.85 -22.10
N GLY A 259 13.87 -0.57 -20.89
CA GLY A 259 14.48 -1.58 -20.00
C GLY A 259 15.88 -2.01 -20.42
N GLN A 260 16.54 -1.25 -21.31
CA GLN A 260 17.90 -1.52 -21.74
C GLN A 260 18.80 -0.34 -21.38
N CYS A 261 19.97 -0.68 -20.83
CA CYS A 261 20.96 0.31 -20.44
C CYS A 261 21.66 0.92 -21.66
N GLY A 262 21.47 2.22 -21.83
CA GLY A 262 22.22 3.07 -22.75
C GLY A 262 23.14 4.03 -22.00
N PHE A 263 23.67 5.00 -22.75
CA PHE A 263 24.34 6.17 -22.21
C PHE A 263 24.28 7.31 -23.22
N THR A 264 24.40 8.53 -22.72
CA THR A 264 24.55 9.74 -23.52
C THR A 264 25.85 10.43 -23.15
N CYS A 265 26.62 10.86 -24.15
CA CYS A 265 27.83 11.63 -23.90
C CYS A 265 27.53 12.95 -23.18
N LEU A 266 28.38 13.29 -22.21
CA LEU A 266 28.35 14.61 -21.60
C LEU A 266 28.68 15.67 -22.66
N ALA A 267 28.24 16.91 -22.41
CA ALA A 267 28.47 18.00 -23.36
C ALA A 267 29.96 18.13 -23.75
N SER A 268 30.21 18.25 -25.06
CA SER A 268 31.56 18.33 -25.66
C SER A 268 32.37 17.02 -25.68
N PHE A 269 31.75 15.88 -25.36
CA PHE A 269 32.35 14.56 -25.55
C PHE A 269 31.58 13.76 -26.61
N GLU A 270 32.27 12.88 -27.32
CA GLU A 270 31.71 11.99 -28.34
C GLU A 270 32.39 10.61 -28.28
N ASP A 271 31.66 9.57 -28.69
CA ASP A 271 32.15 8.20 -28.86
C ASP A 271 32.60 8.03 -30.32
N CYS A 272 33.89 8.20 -30.60
CA CYS A 272 34.43 8.20 -31.96
C CYS A 272 34.77 6.80 -32.46
N ASP A 273 35.06 5.86 -31.56
CA ASP A 273 35.43 4.48 -31.91
C ASP A 273 34.25 3.48 -31.83
N GLY A 274 33.09 3.93 -31.32
CA GLY A 274 31.87 3.15 -31.17
C GLY A 274 31.96 2.07 -30.10
N GLN A 275 32.98 2.10 -29.23
CA GLN A 275 33.19 1.08 -28.21
C GLN A 275 32.47 1.46 -26.92
N VAL A 276 31.29 0.87 -26.72
CA VAL A 276 30.46 1.04 -25.51
C VAL A 276 31.23 0.87 -24.18
N GLY A 277 32.35 0.15 -24.16
CA GLY A 277 33.15 -0.08 -22.95
C GLY A 277 34.01 1.09 -22.47
N ASN A 278 34.46 1.99 -23.34
CA ASN A 278 35.32 3.13 -22.97
C ASN A 278 34.57 4.47 -22.90
N GLY A 279 33.29 4.51 -23.29
CA GLY A 279 32.41 5.66 -23.08
C GLY A 279 32.57 6.71 -24.18
N CYS A 280 32.66 7.99 -23.79
CA CYS A 280 32.85 9.10 -24.73
C CYS A 280 34.27 9.63 -24.58
N GLU A 281 35.18 9.02 -25.33
CA GLU A 281 36.62 9.15 -25.19
C GLU A 281 37.18 10.42 -25.84
N ALA A 282 36.45 11.04 -26.77
CA ALA A 282 36.92 12.21 -27.49
C ALA A 282 36.36 13.52 -26.91
N ASN A 283 37.23 14.45 -26.49
CA ASN A 283 36.83 15.81 -26.15
C ASN A 283 36.86 16.72 -27.38
N LEU A 284 35.70 17.21 -27.81
CA LEU A 284 35.54 17.97 -29.05
C LEU A 284 36.09 19.40 -29.00
N GLN A 285 36.48 19.89 -27.83
CA GLN A 285 36.98 21.26 -27.63
C GLN A 285 38.49 21.32 -27.42
N SER A 286 39.07 20.28 -26.83
CA SER A 286 40.50 20.24 -26.48
C SER A 286 41.29 19.18 -27.23
N SER A 287 40.63 18.17 -27.80
CA SER A 287 41.31 17.18 -28.61
C SER A 287 41.77 17.79 -29.93
N THR A 288 43.07 17.75 -30.18
CA THR A 288 43.64 18.16 -31.47
C THR A 288 43.27 17.18 -32.60
N SER A 289 42.92 15.93 -32.28
CA SER A 289 42.53 14.90 -33.25
C SER A 289 41.02 14.78 -33.49
N HIS A 290 40.18 15.31 -32.58
CA HIS A 290 38.71 15.24 -32.65
C HIS A 290 38.05 16.62 -32.47
N CYS A 291 38.75 17.68 -32.87
CA CYS A 291 38.28 19.05 -32.72
C CYS A 291 37.01 19.29 -33.56
N GLY A 292 35.90 19.63 -32.90
CA GLY A 292 34.62 19.92 -33.55
C GLY A 292 33.79 18.70 -33.96
N GLY A 293 34.28 17.48 -33.74
CA GLY A 293 33.57 16.23 -34.00
C GLY A 293 34.51 15.04 -34.26
N CYS A 294 33.92 13.85 -34.21
CA CYS A 294 34.38 12.72 -35.00
C CYS A 294 33.92 12.89 -36.47
#